data_AF-A0A9D7X632-F1
#
_entry.id   AF-A0A9D7X632-F1
#
_cell.length_a   1.000
_cell.length_b   1.000
_cell.length_c   1.000
_cell.angle_alpha   90.00
_cell.angle_beta   90.00
_cell.angle_gamma   90.00
#
_symmetry.space_group_name_H-M   'P 1'
#
loop_
_entity.id
_entity.type
_entity.pdbx_description
1 polymer ?
#
loop_
_entity_poly.entity_id
_entity_poly.type
_entity_poly.pdbx_seq_one_letter_code
_entity_poly.pdbx_strand_id
1 'polypeptide(L)'
;MKSGKNNLLAGYKGKIGDTGFYKRVVNGKEIVQRCPQREKIKNPQDWPDQVKQFYMATKYASHILQNQEIRALYEKVAEGFNSATSMAVKDYLKPSVIGRVVTSGYMGRAGYRIVIRVDNIVPVKSVKVTIESPQGETIESGQAVMQISGFHWHYVTTRPNQFHKGSLIRIVSCDLPGRTVEWTRVF
;
A
#
# COMPACT_ATOMS: atom_id res chain seq x y z
N MET A 1 26.26 -17.01 -30.10
CA MET A 1 27.45 -17.72 -30.62
C MET A 1 28.06 -18.53 -29.48
N LYS A 2 28.19 -19.86 -29.61
CA LYS A 2 28.87 -20.71 -28.61
C LYS A 2 30.35 -20.71 -28.95
N SER A 3 31.21 -20.28 -28.02
CA SER A 3 32.66 -20.35 -28.20
C SER A 3 33.22 -21.32 -27.15
N GLY A 4 34.01 -22.31 -27.59
CA GLY A 4 34.82 -23.12 -26.67
C GLY A 4 35.87 -22.25 -25.98
N LYS A 5 36.47 -22.72 -24.87
CA LYS A 5 37.40 -21.98 -24.00
C LYS A 5 38.37 -21.11 -24.84
N ASN A 6 38.09 -19.81 -24.93
CA ASN A 6 38.85 -18.88 -25.74
C ASN A 6 39.32 -17.73 -24.85
N ASN A 7 40.62 -17.72 -24.54
CA ASN A 7 41.22 -16.81 -23.56
C ASN A 7 41.19 -15.35 -24.01
N LEU A 8 41.03 -15.09 -25.32
CA LEU A 8 40.89 -13.74 -25.91
C LEU A 8 39.59 -13.03 -25.48
N LEU A 9 38.57 -13.79 -25.07
CA LEU A 9 37.27 -13.25 -24.64
C LEU A 9 37.14 -13.23 -23.11
N ALA A 10 38.20 -13.53 -22.35
CA ALA A 10 38.18 -13.46 -20.90
C ALA A 10 37.99 -12.00 -20.45
N GLY A 11 36.85 -11.70 -19.81
CA GLY A 11 36.53 -10.35 -19.33
C GLY A 11 35.90 -9.40 -20.35
N TYR A 12 35.58 -9.85 -21.57
CA TYR A 12 35.01 -8.98 -22.61
C TYR A 12 33.66 -8.37 -22.21
N LYS A 13 33.66 -7.05 -21.98
CA LYS A 13 32.49 -6.17 -21.90
C LYS A 13 32.77 -4.98 -22.79
N GLY A 14 31.95 -4.76 -23.81
CA GLY A 14 32.24 -3.72 -24.79
C GLY A 14 31.16 -3.58 -25.84
N LYS A 15 31.30 -2.58 -26.69
CA LYS A 15 30.44 -2.39 -27.85
C LYS A 15 31.17 -2.87 -29.10
N ILE A 16 30.43 -3.53 -29.99
CA ILE A 16 30.85 -3.74 -31.39
C ILE A 16 29.87 -2.95 -32.24
N GLY A 17 30.33 -1.86 -32.85
CA GLY A 17 29.46 -0.84 -33.44
C GLY A 17 28.54 -0.21 -32.37
N ASP A 18 27.26 -0.05 -32.69
CA ASP A 18 26.25 0.48 -31.75
C ASP A 18 25.69 -0.56 -30.77
N THR A 19 26.07 -1.82 -30.92
CA THR A 19 25.52 -2.91 -30.11
C THR A 19 26.49 -3.29 -28.99
N GLY A 20 26.04 -3.13 -27.74
CA GLY A 20 26.75 -3.62 -26.57
C GLY A 20 26.66 -5.14 -26.47
N PHE A 21 27.75 -5.78 -26.04
CA PHE A 21 27.81 -7.20 -25.72
C PHE A 21 28.41 -7.41 -24.33
N TYR A 22 27.92 -8.42 -23.63
CA TYR A 22 28.48 -8.86 -22.36
C TYR A 22 28.60 -10.38 -22.33
N LYS A 23 29.61 -10.85 -21.59
CA LYS A 23 29.85 -12.27 -21.37
C LYS A 23 29.16 -12.75 -20.09
N ARG A 24 28.58 -13.95 -20.15
CA ARG A 24 28.03 -14.67 -18.99
C ARG A 24 28.43 -16.14 -19.07
N VAL A 25 28.62 -16.78 -17.91
CA VAL A 25 28.80 -18.24 -17.83
C VAL A 25 27.45 -18.87 -17.49
N VAL A 26 26.99 -19.81 -18.32
CA VAL A 26 25.77 -20.60 -18.10
C VAL A 26 26.12 -22.07 -18.28
N ASN A 27 25.87 -22.89 -17.26
CA ASN A 27 26.18 -24.32 -17.25
C ASN A 27 27.65 -24.63 -17.63
N GLY A 28 28.61 -23.87 -17.07
CA GLY A 28 30.04 -24.03 -17.34
C GLY A 28 30.48 -23.63 -18.76
N LYS A 29 29.57 -23.12 -19.59
CA LYS A 29 29.87 -22.65 -20.95
C LYS A 29 29.84 -21.13 -20.98
N GLU A 30 30.83 -20.55 -21.65
CA GLU A 30 30.89 -19.11 -21.85
C GLU A 30 30.00 -18.70 -23.03
N ILE A 31 29.07 -17.79 -22.77
CA ILE A 31 28.19 -17.23 -23.79
C ILE A 31 28.38 -15.72 -23.87
N VAL A 32 28.40 -15.20 -25.10
CA VAL A 32 28.34 -13.76 -25.37
C VAL A 32 26.90 -13.42 -25.74
N GLN A 33 26.31 -12.49 -24.99
CA GLN A 33 24.94 -12.01 -25.20
C GLN A 33 24.95 -10.52 -25.55
N ARG A 34 23.99 -10.13 -26.40
CA ARG A 34 23.72 -8.72 -26.69
C ARG A 34 23.19 -8.05 -25.42
N CYS A 35 23.72 -6.87 -25.10
CA CYS A 35 23.15 -6.03 -24.06
C CYS A 35 21.71 -5.68 -24.45
N PRO A 36 20.74 -5.78 -23.52
CA PRO A 36 19.37 -5.40 -23.80
C PRO A 36 19.34 -3.94 -24.27
N GLN A 37 18.71 -3.70 -25.42
CA GLN A 37 18.45 -2.33 -25.87
C GLN A 37 17.29 -1.79 -25.05
N ARG A 38 17.55 -0.71 -24.31
CA ARG A 38 16.48 0.05 -23.67
C ARG A 38 15.74 0.82 -24.75
N GLU A 39 14.53 0.40 -25.06
CA GLU A 39 13.62 1.22 -25.85
C GLU A 39 13.28 2.48 -25.04
N LYS A 40 13.57 3.65 -25.60
CA LYS A 40 13.18 4.92 -25.00
C LYS A 40 11.71 5.14 -25.33
N ILE A 41 10.80 4.68 -24.48
CA ILE A 41 9.39 5.09 -24.56
C ILE A 41 9.33 6.59 -24.24
N LYS A 42 9.14 7.41 -25.27
CA LYS A 42 9.24 8.88 -25.16
C LYS A 42 8.02 9.51 -24.51
N ASN A 43 6.83 8.92 -24.70
CA ASN A 43 5.58 9.48 -24.20
C ASN A 43 5.12 8.75 -22.93
N PRO A 44 4.87 9.46 -21.82
CA PRO A 44 4.33 8.88 -20.58
C PRO A 44 3.00 8.12 -20.73
N GLN A 45 2.22 8.41 -21.77
CA GLN A 45 0.95 7.72 -22.04
C GLN A 45 1.16 6.25 -22.43
N ASP A 46 2.27 5.94 -23.09
CA ASP A 46 2.62 4.59 -23.56
C ASP A 46 3.35 3.78 -22.49
N TRP A 47 3.53 4.34 -21.29
CA TRP A 47 4.18 3.63 -20.20
C TRP A 47 3.32 2.44 -19.74
N PRO A 48 3.95 1.29 -19.41
CA PRO A 48 3.28 0.21 -18.70
C PRO A 48 2.66 0.71 -17.40
N ASP A 49 1.54 0.15 -17.00
CA ASP A 49 0.79 0.61 -15.81
C ASP A 49 1.63 0.57 -14.53
N GLN A 50 2.53 -0.41 -14.40
CA GLN A 50 3.47 -0.50 -13.27
C GLN A 50 4.40 0.73 -13.21
N VAL A 51 4.88 1.20 -14.36
CA VAL A 51 5.74 2.40 -14.44
C VAL A 51 4.93 3.64 -14.10
N LYS A 52 3.68 3.74 -14.59
CA LYS A 52 2.77 4.84 -14.24
C LYS A 52 2.49 4.88 -12.74
N GLN A 53 2.16 3.74 -12.13
CA GLN A 53 1.91 3.63 -10.70
C GLN A 53 3.14 4.02 -9.87
N PHE A 54 4.32 3.52 -10.23
CA PHE A 54 5.56 3.87 -9.56
C PHE A 54 5.92 5.36 -9.71
N TYR A 55 5.67 5.94 -10.89
CA TYR A 55 5.85 7.37 -11.11
C TYR A 55 4.93 8.21 -10.23
N MET A 56 3.64 7.84 -10.14
CA MET A 56 2.69 8.52 -9.26
C MET A 56 3.06 8.36 -7.78
N ALA A 57 3.53 7.17 -7.38
CA ALA A 57 4.02 6.91 -6.02
C ALA A 57 5.21 7.80 -5.66
N THR A 58 6.15 7.95 -6.59
CA THR A 58 7.34 8.79 -6.39
C THR A 58 6.96 10.26 -6.29
N LYS A 59 6.04 10.74 -7.14
CA LYS A 59 5.51 12.11 -7.04
C LYS A 59 4.79 12.37 -5.72
N TYR A 60 3.94 11.42 -5.30
CA TYR A 60 3.27 11.48 -4.01
C TYR A 60 4.28 11.58 -2.86
N ALA A 61 5.28 10.69 -2.83
CA ALA A 61 6.30 10.68 -1.77
C ALA A 61 7.05 12.01 -1.70
N SER A 62 7.50 12.54 -2.84
CA SER A 62 8.19 13.84 -2.90
C SER A 62 7.33 15.01 -2.40
N HIS A 63 6.02 14.98 -2.65
CA HIS A 63 5.11 16.03 -2.20
C HIS A 63 4.76 15.91 -0.71
N ILE A 64 4.36 14.72 -0.25
CA ILE A 64 3.87 14.53 1.12
C ILE A 64 4.98 14.71 2.16
N LEU A 65 6.22 14.36 1.81
CA LEU A 65 7.38 14.48 2.70
C LEU A 65 7.89 15.92 2.87
N GLN A 66 7.30 16.90 2.18
CA GLN A 66 7.52 18.32 2.47
C GLN A 66 6.93 18.70 3.83
N ASN A 67 5.89 17.99 4.28
CA ASN A 67 5.36 18.15 5.62
C ASN A 67 6.26 17.39 6.63
N GLN A 68 6.85 18.13 7.56
CA GLN A 68 7.78 17.58 8.55
C GLN A 68 7.14 16.55 9.49
N GLU A 69 5.86 16.71 9.84
CA GLU A 69 5.14 15.78 10.71
C GLU A 69 4.94 14.43 10.01
N ILE A 70 4.52 14.46 8.75
CA ILE A 70 4.32 13.24 7.95
C ILE A 70 5.67 12.57 7.65
N ARG A 71 6.71 13.37 7.38
CA ARG A 71 8.06 12.85 7.22
C ARG A 71 8.53 12.10 8.47
N ALA A 72 8.34 12.68 9.66
CA ALA A 72 8.71 12.03 10.91
C ALA A 72 7.96 10.71 11.14
N LEU A 73 6.70 10.60 10.71
CA LEU A 73 5.95 9.32 10.75
C LEU A 73 6.62 8.24 9.89
N TYR A 74 7.01 8.58 8.66
CA TYR A 74 7.68 7.63 7.77
C TYR A 74 9.10 7.29 8.21
N GLU A 75 9.82 8.23 8.82
CA GLU A 75 11.16 7.98 9.40
C GLU A 75 11.08 7.02 10.59
N LYS A 76 10.03 7.09 11.41
CA LYS A 76 9.84 6.16 12.54
C LYS A 76 9.63 4.71 12.12
N VAL A 77 8.99 4.48 10.97
CA VAL A 77 8.72 3.13 10.45
C VAL A 77 9.80 2.65 9.46
N ALA A 78 10.77 3.51 9.13
CA ALA A 78 11.85 3.17 8.25
C ALA A 78 12.85 2.25 8.97
N GLU A 79 13.08 1.06 8.41
CA GLU A 79 14.00 0.07 8.95
C GLU A 79 15.08 -0.31 7.93
N GLY A 80 16.30 -0.57 8.41
CA GLY A 80 17.43 -1.00 7.59
C GLY A 80 17.81 0.02 6.50
N PHE A 81 17.76 -0.41 5.24
CA PHE A 81 18.09 0.44 4.08
C PHE A 81 16.90 1.25 3.54
N ASN A 82 15.74 1.21 4.20
CA ASN A 82 14.58 1.97 3.75
C ASN A 82 14.69 3.43 4.21
N SER A 83 14.44 4.36 3.30
CA SER A 83 14.30 5.79 3.62
C SER A 83 12.83 6.15 3.83
N ALA A 84 12.55 7.32 4.41
CA ALA A 84 11.19 7.87 4.48
C ALA A 84 10.50 7.91 3.11
N THR A 85 11.25 8.25 2.06
CA THR A 85 10.78 8.22 0.66
C THR A 85 10.41 6.81 0.22
N SER A 86 11.26 5.82 0.51
CA SER A 86 10.98 4.42 0.19
C SER A 86 9.71 3.93 0.90
N MET A 87 9.51 4.34 2.16
CA MET A 87 8.33 4.00 2.94
C MET A 87 7.05 4.67 2.41
N ALA A 88 7.11 5.95 2.05
CA ALA A 88 5.98 6.65 1.43
C ALA A 88 5.60 6.07 0.05
N VAL A 89 6.59 5.67 -0.75
CA VAL A 89 6.34 4.94 -2.01
C VAL A 89 5.69 3.60 -1.74
N LYS A 90 6.17 2.86 -0.73
CA LYS A 90 5.59 1.56 -0.34
C LYS A 90 4.15 1.72 0.15
N ASP A 91 3.85 2.77 0.92
CA ASP A 91 2.50 3.09 1.42
C ASP A 91 1.57 3.46 0.25
N TYR A 92 2.09 4.27 -0.67
CA TYR A 92 1.37 4.53 -1.92
C TYR A 92 1.22 3.27 -2.78
N LEU A 93 1.98 2.19 -2.67
CA LEU A 93 1.77 1.01 -3.52
C LEU A 93 0.96 -0.09 -2.84
N LYS A 94 0.87 -0.07 -1.51
CA LYS A 94 0.18 -1.09 -0.71
C LYS A 94 -1.03 -0.47 0.00
N PRO A 95 -2.27 -0.88 -0.33
CA PRO A 95 -3.45 -0.38 0.37
C PRO A 95 -3.46 -0.85 1.82
N SER A 96 -4.13 -0.06 2.67
CA SER A 96 -4.44 -0.46 4.05
C SER A 96 -5.32 -1.72 4.11
N VAL A 97 -5.31 -2.41 5.25
CA VAL A 97 -6.13 -3.61 5.46
C VAL A 97 -6.92 -3.47 6.76
N ILE A 98 -8.24 -3.58 6.68
CA ILE A 98 -9.09 -3.70 7.86
C ILE A 98 -8.99 -5.15 8.36
N GLY A 99 -8.33 -5.33 9.49
CA GLY A 99 -8.05 -6.63 10.08
C GLY A 99 -9.19 -7.08 11.01
N ARG A 100 -8.97 -6.95 12.31
CA ARG A 100 -9.91 -7.42 13.34
C ARG A 100 -10.93 -6.34 13.69
N VAL A 101 -12.21 -6.70 13.62
CA VAL A 101 -13.34 -5.87 14.07
C VAL A 101 -14.11 -6.60 15.18
N VAL A 102 -14.07 -6.05 16.39
CA VAL A 102 -14.71 -6.63 17.59
C VAL A 102 -16.08 -5.99 17.82
N THR A 103 -17.15 -6.77 17.59
CA THR A 103 -18.54 -6.36 17.85
C THR A 103 -19.33 -7.39 18.67
N SER A 104 -18.66 -8.40 19.24
CA SER A 104 -19.29 -9.60 19.83
C SER A 104 -20.14 -9.35 21.08
N GLY A 105 -20.25 -8.11 21.57
CA GLY A 105 -21.13 -7.73 22.67
C GLY A 105 -22.15 -6.65 22.29
N TYR A 106 -22.29 -6.31 21.00
CA TYR A 106 -23.20 -5.25 20.60
C TYR A 106 -24.67 -5.71 20.72
N MET A 107 -25.38 -5.17 21.71
CA MET A 107 -26.79 -5.45 21.97
C MET A 107 -27.72 -4.30 21.57
N GLY A 108 -27.28 -3.44 20.64
CA GLY A 108 -28.08 -2.29 20.20
C GLY A 108 -28.16 -1.13 21.19
N ARG A 109 -27.34 -1.12 22.24
CA ARG A 109 -27.29 -0.01 23.19
C ARG A 109 -26.32 1.08 22.70
N ALA A 110 -26.70 2.34 22.93
CA ALA A 110 -25.75 3.44 22.82
C ALA A 110 -24.62 3.28 23.87
N GLY A 111 -23.44 3.82 23.58
CA GLY A 111 -22.25 3.73 24.42
C GLY A 111 -21.44 2.45 24.24
N TYR A 112 -21.82 1.56 23.32
CA TYR A 112 -21.03 0.35 23.04
C TYR A 112 -19.76 0.71 22.26
N ARG A 113 -18.62 0.14 22.70
CA ARG A 113 -17.33 0.37 22.07
C ARG A 113 -17.03 -0.70 21.03
N ILE A 114 -16.93 -0.28 19.77
CA ILE A 114 -16.47 -1.08 18.64
C ILE A 114 -14.97 -0.86 18.47
N VAL A 115 -14.20 -1.94 18.54
CA VAL A 115 -12.74 -1.91 18.37
C VAL A 115 -12.39 -2.39 16.97
N ILE A 116 -11.66 -1.56 16.24
CA ILE A 116 -11.30 -1.78 14.83
C ILE A 116 -9.78 -1.72 14.72
N ARG A 117 -9.18 -2.76 14.15
CA ARG A 117 -7.76 -2.77 13.80
C ARG A 117 -7.60 -2.53 12.30
N VAL A 118 -6.82 -1.52 11.94
CA VAL A 118 -6.45 -1.22 10.56
C VAL A 118 -4.94 -1.30 10.44
N ASP A 119 -4.45 -2.28 9.70
CA ASP A 119 -3.04 -2.49 9.45
C ASP A 119 -2.62 -1.70 8.20
N ASN A 120 -1.61 -0.85 8.35
CA ASN A 120 -1.00 -0.11 7.26
C ASN A 120 0.47 0.19 7.60
N ILE A 121 1.25 0.76 6.68
CA ILE A 121 2.65 1.12 6.95
C ILE A 121 2.74 2.24 7.97
N VAL A 122 1.89 3.25 7.82
CA VAL A 122 1.68 4.33 8.78
C VAL A 122 0.19 4.40 9.15
N PRO A 123 -0.17 4.97 10.32
CA PRO A 123 -1.57 5.11 10.71
C PRO A 123 -2.42 5.75 9.61
N VAL A 124 -3.58 5.16 9.34
CA VAL A 124 -4.51 5.67 8.32
C VAL A 124 -5.06 7.04 8.74
N LYS A 125 -5.47 7.86 7.77
CA LYS A 125 -5.96 9.22 8.01
C LYS A 125 -7.27 9.24 8.79
N SER A 126 -8.19 8.34 8.46
CA SER A 126 -9.48 8.25 9.12
C SER A 126 -10.12 6.88 9.00
N VAL A 127 -11.02 6.57 9.93
CA VAL A 127 -11.86 5.37 9.90
C VAL A 127 -13.29 5.82 10.21
N LYS A 128 -14.19 5.64 9.24
CA LYS A 128 -15.61 5.95 9.38
C LYS A 128 -16.38 4.66 9.63
N VAL A 129 -17.29 4.69 10.59
CA VAL A 129 -18.22 3.60 10.89
C VAL A 129 -19.62 4.07 10.55
N THR A 130 -20.38 3.21 9.87
CA THR A 130 -21.80 3.38 9.57
C THR A 130 -22.52 2.12 10.01
N ILE A 131 -23.63 2.29 10.73
CA ILE A 131 -24.53 1.20 11.10
C ILE A 131 -25.84 1.42 10.36
N GLU A 132 -26.25 0.42 9.60
CA GLU A 132 -27.47 0.40 8.79
C GLU A 132 -28.45 -0.63 9.40
N SER A 133 -29.75 -0.31 9.32
CA SER A 133 -30.82 -1.22 9.71
C SER A 133 -30.87 -2.43 8.77
N PRO A 134 -31.59 -3.51 9.13
CA PRO A 134 -31.81 -4.64 8.22
C PRO A 134 -32.48 -4.24 6.89
N GLN A 135 -33.11 -3.07 6.84
CA GLN A 135 -33.79 -2.51 5.66
C GLN A 135 -32.87 -1.58 4.84
N GLY A 136 -31.62 -1.38 5.27
CA GLY A 136 -30.62 -0.53 4.59
C GLY A 136 -30.66 0.95 4.99
N GLU A 137 -31.47 1.33 5.98
CA GLU A 137 -31.50 2.72 6.46
C GLU A 137 -30.34 3.01 7.40
N THR A 138 -29.66 4.14 7.23
CA THR A 138 -28.57 4.53 8.14
C THR A 138 -29.11 4.90 9.52
N ILE A 139 -28.76 4.10 10.52
CA ILE A 139 -29.11 4.34 11.93
C ILE A 139 -28.17 5.38 12.53
N GLU A 140 -26.86 5.18 12.34
CA GLU A 140 -25.84 6.13 12.74
C GLU A 140 -24.59 6.04 11.85
N SER A 141 -23.83 7.13 11.82
CA SER A 141 -22.54 7.20 11.14
C SER A 141 -21.63 8.18 11.87
N GLY A 142 -20.34 7.85 11.99
CA GLY A 142 -19.37 8.72 12.64
C GLY A 142 -17.93 8.29 12.44
N GLN A 143 -17.00 9.12 12.91
CA GLN A 143 -15.57 8.85 12.88
C GLN A 143 -15.16 8.04 14.11
N ALA A 144 -14.33 7.03 13.91
CA ALA A 144 -13.65 6.34 14.99
C ALA A 144 -12.45 7.18 15.46
N VAL A 145 -12.06 7.01 16.72
CA VAL A 145 -10.93 7.71 17.34
C VAL A 145 -9.72 6.79 17.39
N MET A 146 -8.62 7.22 16.77
CA MET A 146 -7.34 6.51 16.80
C MET A 146 -6.82 6.39 18.24
N GLN A 147 -6.36 5.21 18.61
CA GLN A 147 -5.74 4.93 19.90
C GLN A 147 -4.22 5.10 19.86
N ILE A 148 -3.58 5.11 21.03
CA ILE A 148 -2.13 5.33 21.19
C ILE A 148 -1.27 4.42 20.29
N SER A 149 -1.72 3.19 20.01
CA SER A 149 -0.99 2.25 19.15
C SER A 149 -0.96 2.63 17.66
N GLY A 150 -1.73 3.63 17.21
CA GLY A 150 -1.81 4.06 15.80
C GLY A 150 -2.61 3.12 14.86
N PHE A 151 -2.74 1.84 15.20
CA PHE A 151 -3.45 0.84 14.37
C PHE A 151 -4.82 0.41 14.93
N HIS A 152 -5.15 0.82 16.14
CA HIS A 152 -6.45 0.53 16.76
C HIS A 152 -7.30 1.79 16.79
N TRP A 153 -8.58 1.61 16.49
CA TRP A 153 -9.58 2.66 16.41
C TRP A 153 -10.77 2.27 17.26
N HIS A 154 -11.27 3.22 18.05
CA HIS A 154 -12.46 3.03 18.86
C HIS A 154 -13.60 3.88 18.31
N TYR A 155 -14.72 3.23 18.00
CA TYR A 155 -15.97 3.90 17.73
C TYR A 155 -16.93 3.61 18.88
N VAL A 156 -17.55 4.66 19.42
CA VAL A 156 -18.56 4.54 20.47
C VAL A 156 -19.91 4.81 19.84
N THR A 157 -20.82 3.84 19.93
CA THR A 157 -22.18 4.02 19.40
C THR A 157 -22.88 5.16 20.14
N THR A 158 -23.62 5.96 19.41
CA THR A 158 -24.28 7.17 19.92
C THR A 158 -25.79 7.01 20.00
N ARG A 159 -26.35 6.10 19.20
CA ARG A 159 -27.79 5.87 19.11
C ARG A 159 -28.16 4.45 19.53
N PRO A 160 -29.31 4.25 20.20
CA PRO A 160 -29.86 2.92 20.38
C PRO A 160 -30.32 2.35 19.03
N ASN A 161 -30.05 1.08 18.82
CA ASN A 161 -30.49 0.29 17.67
C ASN A 161 -31.41 -0.84 18.14
N GLN A 162 -32.72 -0.61 18.07
CA GLN A 162 -33.72 -1.61 18.47
C GLN A 162 -33.69 -2.85 17.55
N PHE A 163 -33.25 -2.68 16.30
CA PHE A 163 -33.11 -3.73 15.28
C PHE A 163 -31.67 -4.21 15.13
N HIS A 164 -30.91 -4.27 16.23
CA HIS A 164 -29.49 -4.63 16.20
C HIS A 164 -29.23 -6.00 15.57
N LYS A 165 -30.12 -6.97 15.76
CA LYS A 165 -30.04 -8.27 15.06
C LYS A 165 -30.30 -8.07 13.58
N GLY A 166 -29.34 -8.47 12.74
CA GLY A 166 -29.48 -8.30 11.29
C GLY A 166 -29.12 -6.90 10.78
N SER A 167 -28.72 -5.97 11.65
CA SER A 167 -28.17 -4.68 11.21
C SER A 167 -26.81 -4.87 10.56
N LEU A 168 -26.49 -4.05 9.56
CA LEU A 168 -25.20 -4.08 8.87
C LEU A 168 -24.27 -3.03 9.50
N ILE A 169 -23.04 -3.42 9.85
CA ILE A 169 -21.95 -2.49 10.10
C ILE A 169 -21.08 -2.39 8.85
N ARG A 170 -20.86 -1.14 8.41
CA ARG A 170 -19.95 -0.77 7.34
C ARG A 170 -18.83 0.10 7.90
N ILE A 171 -17.59 -0.27 7.63
CA ILE A 171 -16.38 0.43 8.06
C ILE A 171 -15.61 0.84 6.81
N VAL A 172 -15.24 2.11 6.72
CA VAL A 172 -14.43 2.64 5.63
C VAL A 172 -13.19 3.27 6.23
N SER A 173 -12.01 2.72 5.94
CA SER A 173 -10.73 3.34 6.28
C SER A 173 -10.21 4.15 5.10
N CYS A 174 -9.57 5.29 5.36
CA CYS A 174 -8.92 6.14 4.37
C CYS A 174 -7.44 6.32 4.73
N ASP A 175 -6.54 5.88 3.87
CA ASP A 175 -5.08 6.01 4.09
C ASP A 175 -4.56 7.43 3.77
N LEU A 176 -3.28 7.69 4.03
CA LEU A 176 -2.67 8.99 3.73
C LEU A 176 -2.62 9.31 2.22
N PRO A 177 -2.35 8.34 1.32
CA PRO A 177 -2.53 8.50 -0.12
C PRO A 177 -3.96 8.82 -0.56
N GLY A 178 -4.97 8.62 0.30
CA GLY A 178 -6.37 8.90 0.02
C GLY A 178 -7.14 7.72 -0.58
N ARG A 179 -6.59 6.50 -0.54
CA ARG A 179 -7.35 5.31 -0.90
C ARG A 179 -8.25 4.89 0.24
N THR A 180 -9.40 4.35 -0.15
CA THR A 180 -10.36 3.81 0.80
C THR A 180 -10.45 2.31 0.70
N VAL A 181 -10.65 1.67 1.85
CA VAL A 181 -10.93 0.24 1.96
C VAL A 181 -12.19 0.08 2.78
N GLU A 182 -13.11 -0.75 2.28
CA GLU A 182 -14.40 -1.01 2.89
C GLU A 182 -14.43 -2.40 3.51
N TRP A 183 -15.06 -2.50 4.67
CA TRP A 183 -15.35 -3.75 5.36
C TRP A 183 -16.79 -3.74 5.85
N THR A 184 -17.51 -4.84 5.66
CA THR A 184 -18.91 -4.97 6.06
C THR A 184 -19.14 -6.26 6.83
N ARG A 185 -20.08 -6.23 7.78
CA ARG A 185 -20.57 -7.42 8.50
C ARG A 185 -21.98 -7.19 9.03
N VAL A 186 -22.77 -8.24 9.14
CA VAL A 186 -24.06 -8.22 9.83
C VAL A 186 -23.85 -8.54 11.33
N PHE A 187 -24.50 -7.78 12.21
CA PHE A 187 -24.49 -7.99 13.66
C PHE A 187 -25.25 -9.24 14.10
#